data_AF-A0A7X7FN70-F1
#
_entry.id   AF-A0A7X7FN70-F1
#
_cell.length_a   1.000
_cell.length_b   1.000
_cell.length_c   1.000
_cell.angle_alpha   90.00
_cell.angle_beta   90.00
_cell.angle_gamma   90.00
#
_symmetry.space_group_name_H-M   'P 1'
#
loop_
_entity.id
_entity.type
_entity.pdbx_description
1 polymer ?
#
loop_
_entity_poly.entity_id
_entity_poly.type
_entity_poly.pdbx_seq_one_letter_code
_entity_poly.pdbx_strand_id
1 'polypeptide(L)'
;MTSILENPSTTTPTTDSAETLRATMAAVRVSLHWLGIRKSLSVDQRAQAADAFGAEGTFLSAGKKLLDNRHPAFRAVTAVRGRLQNFVKGVSLPYPEPGLRLIRQDRIDEFNTRLQEFREELEEAVRRLDA
;
A
#
# COMPACT_ATOMS: atom_id res chain seq x y z
N MET A 1 -54.16 8.18 27.17
CA MET A 1 -52.74 8.42 27.46
C MET A 1 -51.93 7.63 26.47
N THR A 2 -51.41 8.29 25.42
CA THR A 2 -50.51 7.65 24.45
C THR A 2 -49.37 8.64 24.24
N SER A 3 -48.25 8.38 24.90
CA SER A 3 -47.03 9.19 24.80
C SER A 3 -46.29 8.76 23.53
N ILE A 4 -46.23 9.65 22.55
CA ILE A 4 -45.41 9.49 21.35
C ILE A 4 -43.98 9.88 21.74
N LEU A 5 -43.05 8.94 21.68
CA LEU A 5 -41.63 9.24 21.77
C LEU A 5 -41.21 10.00 20.51
N GLU A 6 -40.91 11.28 20.69
CA GLU A 6 -40.24 12.12 19.71
C GLU A 6 -38.78 11.69 19.64
N ASN A 7 -38.42 11.04 18.54
CA ASN A 7 -37.04 10.67 18.24
C ASN A 7 -36.34 11.94 17.71
N PRO A 8 -35.25 12.44 18.32
CA PRO A 8 -34.55 13.59 17.78
C PRO A 8 -33.86 13.15 16.47
N SER A 9 -34.47 13.50 15.36
CA SER A 9 -33.86 13.45 14.04
C SER A 9 -32.53 14.20 14.11
N THR A 10 -31.43 13.46 14.19
CA THR A 10 -30.09 14.05 14.15
C THR A 10 -29.80 14.39 12.70
N THR A 11 -30.44 15.45 12.21
CA THR A 11 -30.15 16.01 10.88
C THR A 11 -28.88 16.83 10.99
N THR A 12 -27.72 16.17 11.01
CA THR A 12 -26.46 16.86 10.70
C THR A 12 -26.49 17.29 9.24
N PRO A 13 -26.11 18.54 8.91
CA PRO A 13 -26.17 19.04 7.55
C PRO A 13 -25.14 18.33 6.68
N THR A 14 -25.59 17.38 5.87
CA THR A 14 -24.76 16.63 4.92
C THR A 14 -24.08 17.54 3.89
N THR A 15 -24.67 18.71 3.62
CA THR A 15 -24.13 19.73 2.71
C THR A 15 -22.83 20.33 3.23
N ASP A 16 -22.77 20.65 4.53
CA ASP A 16 -21.66 21.41 5.13
C ASP A 16 -20.37 20.58 5.22
N SER A 17 -20.48 19.32 5.67
CA SER A 17 -19.31 18.44 5.80
C SER A 17 -18.73 18.02 4.44
N ALA A 18 -19.59 17.72 3.46
CA ALA A 18 -19.14 17.34 2.12
C ALA A 18 -18.50 18.51 1.37
N GLU A 19 -19.07 19.71 1.51
CA GLU A 19 -18.55 20.94 0.91
C GLU A 19 -17.23 21.36 1.57
N THR A 20 -17.15 21.30 2.90
CA THR A 20 -15.89 21.50 3.65
C THR A 20 -14.81 20.51 3.20
N LEU A 21 -15.13 19.23 3.04
CA LEU A 21 -14.17 18.23 2.59
C LEU A 21 -13.66 18.54 1.17
N ARG A 22 -14.53 18.93 0.24
CA ARG A 22 -14.12 19.36 -1.12
C ARG A 22 -13.26 20.63 -1.09
N ALA A 23 -13.59 21.58 -0.23
CA ALA A 23 -12.88 22.86 -0.13
C ALA A 23 -11.50 22.72 0.54
N THR A 24 -11.32 21.76 1.45
CA THR A 24 -10.11 21.65 2.28
C THR A 24 -9.19 20.49 1.91
N MET A 25 -9.66 19.52 1.13
CA MET A 25 -8.90 18.33 0.74
C MET A 25 -8.53 18.32 -0.73
N ALA A 26 -7.44 17.63 -1.05
CA ALA A 26 -7.01 17.29 -2.39
C ALA A 26 -6.85 15.77 -2.51
N ALA A 27 -7.20 15.24 -3.69
CA ALA A 27 -6.99 13.84 -4.01
C ALA A 27 -5.52 13.58 -4.38
N VAL A 28 -4.97 12.49 -3.86
CA VAL A 28 -3.61 12.05 -4.13
C VAL A 28 -3.56 10.55 -4.43
N ARG A 29 -2.64 10.17 -5.33
CA ARG A 29 -2.34 8.79 -5.67
C ARG A 29 -0.83 8.59 -5.67
N VAL A 30 -0.36 7.61 -4.90
CA VAL A 30 1.05 7.21 -4.85
C VAL A 30 1.19 5.82 -5.45
N SER A 31 1.96 5.72 -6.53
CA SER A 31 2.21 4.47 -7.25
C SER A 31 3.65 4.01 -7.03
N LEU A 32 3.82 2.72 -6.75
CA LEU A 32 5.12 2.09 -6.54
C LEU A 32 5.28 0.93 -7.51
N HIS A 33 6.31 1.00 -8.35
CA HIS A 33 6.75 -0.12 -9.18
C HIS A 33 7.82 -0.89 -8.42
N TRP A 34 7.68 -2.21 -8.33
CA TRP A 34 8.56 -3.04 -7.51
C TRP A 34 8.87 -4.37 -8.18
N LEU A 35 10.12 -4.82 -8.02
CA LEU A 35 10.57 -6.09 -8.57
C LEU A 35 9.99 -7.28 -7.78
N GLY A 36 9.48 -8.28 -8.49
CA GLY A 36 9.01 -9.52 -7.89
C GLY A 36 10.16 -10.40 -7.39
N ILE A 37 10.05 -10.93 -6.16
CA ILE A 37 11.09 -11.77 -5.53
C ILE A 37 10.90 -13.27 -5.73
N ARG A 38 9.75 -13.69 -6.26
CA ARG A 38 9.37 -15.09 -6.45
C ARG A 38 8.73 -15.27 -7.82
N LYS A 39 8.93 -16.45 -8.41
CA LYS A 39 8.21 -16.91 -9.59
C LYS A 39 7.52 -18.22 -9.28
N SER A 40 6.27 -18.36 -9.71
CA SER A 40 5.55 -19.64 -9.65
C SER A 40 6.27 -20.68 -10.49
N LEU A 41 6.28 -21.93 -10.01
CA LEU A 41 6.71 -23.08 -10.80
C LEU A 41 5.66 -23.40 -11.87
N SER A 42 6.11 -23.94 -13.02
CA SER A 42 5.20 -24.56 -14.00
C SER A 42 4.48 -25.77 -13.38
N VAL A 43 3.45 -26.27 -14.06
CA VAL A 43 2.71 -27.46 -13.63
C VAL A 43 3.65 -28.66 -13.49
N ASP A 44 4.47 -28.91 -14.51
CA ASP A 44 5.44 -30.03 -14.51
C ASP A 44 6.48 -29.91 -13.39
N GLN A 45 7.02 -28.70 -13.18
CA GLN A 45 7.98 -28.44 -12.10
C GLN A 45 7.36 -28.66 -10.71
N ARG A 46 6.06 -28.35 -10.56
CA ARG A 46 5.33 -28.59 -9.31
C ARG A 46 5.05 -30.07 -9.10
N ALA A 47 4.66 -30.81 -10.13
CA ALA A 47 4.44 -32.25 -10.08
C ALA A 47 5.73 -32.97 -9.66
N GLN A 48 6.85 -32.67 -10.32
CA GLN A 48 8.15 -33.24 -9.99
C GLN A 48 8.57 -32.94 -8.55
N ALA A 49 8.29 -31.74 -8.04
CA ALA A 49 8.56 -31.40 -6.66
C ALA A 49 7.65 -32.17 -5.68
N ALA A 50 6.38 -32.39 -6.04
CA ALA A 50 5.41 -33.09 -5.22
C ALA A 50 5.73 -34.58 -5.08
N ASP A 51 6.23 -35.21 -6.15
CA ASP A 51 6.69 -36.61 -6.12
C ASP A 51 7.77 -36.84 -5.06
N ALA A 52 8.69 -35.90 -4.87
CA ALA A 52 9.75 -35.99 -3.86
C ALA A 52 9.23 -36.00 -2.41
N PHE A 53 8.02 -35.47 -2.19
CA PHE A 53 7.37 -35.44 -0.87
C PHE A 53 6.20 -36.43 -0.76
N GLY A 54 5.95 -37.25 -1.79
CA GLY A 54 4.79 -38.15 -1.84
C GLY A 54 3.46 -37.41 -1.75
N ALA A 55 3.42 -36.15 -2.20
CA ALA A 55 2.25 -35.29 -2.15
C ALA A 55 1.62 -35.17 -3.55
N GLU A 56 0.33 -34.86 -3.60
CA GLU A 56 -0.30 -34.46 -4.87
C GLU A 56 0.13 -33.02 -5.22
N GLY A 57 0.44 -32.76 -6.48
CA GLY A 57 0.89 -31.44 -6.93
C GLY A 57 -0.11 -30.30 -6.68
N THR A 58 -1.39 -30.61 -6.52
CA THR A 58 -2.47 -29.67 -6.17
C THR A 58 -2.41 -29.22 -4.71
N PHE A 59 -1.90 -30.07 -3.81
CA PHE A 59 -1.78 -29.80 -2.38
C PHE A 59 -0.38 -29.34 -1.96
N LEU A 60 0.59 -29.30 -2.90
CA LEU A 60 1.92 -28.74 -2.66
C LEU A 60 2.02 -27.27 -3.09
N SER A 61 2.42 -26.40 -2.16
CA SER A 61 2.84 -25.03 -2.48
C SER A 61 4.36 -24.98 -2.66
N ALA A 62 4.80 -24.64 -3.87
CA ALA A 62 6.22 -24.49 -4.20
C ALA A 62 6.44 -23.31 -5.17
N GLY A 63 7.54 -22.58 -4.98
CA GLY A 63 7.88 -21.40 -5.77
C GLY A 63 9.38 -21.15 -5.82
N LYS A 64 9.86 -20.64 -6.95
CA LYS A 64 11.26 -20.28 -7.15
C LYS A 64 11.53 -18.90 -6.52
N LYS A 65 12.41 -18.85 -5.52
CA LYS A 65 12.95 -17.57 -5.03
C LYS A 65 13.91 -17.03 -6.10
N LEU A 66 13.67 -15.79 -6.56
CA LEU A 66 14.48 -15.14 -7.60
C LEU A 66 15.61 -14.30 -7.01
N LEU A 67 15.36 -13.69 -5.85
CA LEU A 67 16.28 -12.76 -5.19
C LEU A 67 16.39 -13.11 -3.71
N ASP A 68 17.58 -12.98 -3.13
CA ASP A 68 17.72 -13.12 -1.69
C ASP A 68 17.20 -11.90 -0.93
N ASN A 69 15.91 -11.96 -0.59
CA ASN A 69 15.24 -10.91 0.17
C ASN A 69 15.74 -10.73 1.63
N ARG A 70 16.64 -11.59 2.12
CA ARG A 70 17.26 -11.44 3.45
C ARG A 70 18.51 -10.57 3.42
N HIS A 71 19.09 -10.34 2.23
CA HIS A 71 20.29 -9.54 2.07
C HIS A 71 20.08 -8.12 2.63
N PRO A 72 21.01 -7.57 3.44
CA PRO A 72 20.86 -6.25 4.05
C PRO A 72 20.58 -5.13 3.04
N ALA A 73 21.20 -5.15 1.85
CA ALA A 73 20.93 -4.15 0.81
C ALA A 73 19.48 -4.21 0.29
N PHE A 74 18.94 -5.43 0.06
CA PHE A 74 17.55 -5.59 -0.36
C PHE A 74 16.57 -5.18 0.77
N ARG A 75 16.94 -5.47 2.03
CA ARG A 75 16.18 -5.00 3.21
C ARG A 75 16.17 -3.48 3.31
N ALA A 76 17.27 -2.80 2.97
CA ALA A 76 17.32 -1.34 2.96
C ALA A 76 16.33 -0.75 1.94
N VAL A 77 16.35 -1.26 0.70
CA VAL A 77 15.41 -0.85 -0.36
C VAL A 77 13.95 -1.07 0.08
N THR A 78 13.63 -2.25 0.61
CA THR A 78 12.27 -2.55 1.10
C THR A 78 11.85 -1.74 2.35
N ALA A 79 12.80 -1.33 3.19
CA ALA A 79 12.52 -0.48 4.35
C ALA A 79 12.07 0.93 3.94
N VAL A 80 12.67 1.51 2.88
CA VAL A 80 12.22 2.80 2.31
C VAL A 80 10.77 2.70 1.84
N ARG A 81 10.44 1.65 1.08
CA ARG A 81 9.06 1.39 0.63
C ARG A 81 8.08 1.30 1.79
N GLY A 82 8.43 0.56 2.85
CA GLY A 82 7.58 0.41 4.03
C GLY A 82 7.33 1.74 4.73
N ARG A 83 8.38 2.55 4.94
CA ARG A 83 8.24 3.89 5.54
C ARG A 83 7.41 4.84 4.68
N LEU A 84 7.60 4.84 3.36
CA LEU A 84 6.79 5.61 2.43
C LEU A 84 5.30 5.22 2.51
N GLN A 85 4.99 3.92 2.48
CA GLN A 85 3.60 3.44 2.57
C GLN A 85 2.95 3.82 3.91
N ASN A 86 3.70 3.75 5.01
CA ASN A 86 3.21 4.14 6.32
C ASN A 86 3.02 5.65 6.44
N PHE A 87 3.95 6.45 5.89
CA PHE A 87 3.83 7.89 5.82
C PHE A 87 2.54 8.30 5.10
N VAL A 88 2.35 7.82 3.86
CA VAL A 88 1.15 8.13 3.06
C VAL A 88 -0.12 7.76 3.83
N LYS A 89 -0.19 6.56 4.42
CA LYS A 89 -1.35 6.15 5.23
C LYS A 89 -1.58 7.04 6.45
N GLY A 90 -0.51 7.52 7.09
CA GLY A 90 -0.58 8.34 8.30
C GLY A 90 -1.02 9.77 8.05
N VAL A 91 -0.69 10.35 6.89
CA VAL A 91 -0.99 11.75 6.56
C VAL A 91 -2.22 11.94 5.66
N SER A 92 -2.87 10.85 5.25
CA SER A 92 -3.99 10.91 4.30
C SER A 92 -5.16 10.01 4.71
N LEU A 93 -6.36 10.41 4.31
CA LEU A 93 -7.60 9.68 4.54
C LEU A 93 -7.88 8.70 3.39
N PRO A 94 -8.46 7.51 3.67
CA PRO A 94 -8.92 6.61 2.63
C PRO A 94 -10.05 7.24 1.81
N TYR A 95 -10.12 6.90 0.53
CA TYR A 95 -11.21 7.29 -0.38
C TYR A 95 -11.78 6.03 -1.05
N PRO A 96 -13.07 5.99 -1.44
CA PRO A 96 -13.72 4.79 -1.99
C PRO A 96 -13.01 4.22 -3.22
N GLU A 97 -12.47 5.09 -4.06
CA GLU A 97 -11.77 4.76 -5.28
C GLU A 97 -10.40 4.13 -4.97
N PRO A 98 -10.13 2.90 -5.45
CA PRO A 98 -8.89 2.21 -5.15
C PRO A 98 -7.64 3.00 -5.55
N GLY A 99 -6.75 3.20 -4.59
CA GLY A 99 -5.48 3.91 -4.79
C GLY A 99 -5.58 5.43 -4.72
N LEU A 100 -6.78 6.00 -4.58
CA LEU A 100 -6.95 7.40 -4.19
C LEU A 100 -6.99 7.55 -2.67
N ARG A 101 -6.44 8.65 -2.20
CA ARG A 101 -6.49 9.10 -0.81
C ARG A 101 -6.68 10.61 -0.77
N LEU A 102 -7.14 11.15 0.34
CA LEU A 102 -7.34 12.58 0.53
C LEU A 102 -6.29 13.14 1.49
N ILE A 103 -5.63 14.23 1.11
CA ILE A 103 -4.75 15.03 1.96
C ILE A 103 -5.30 16.44 2.07
N ARG A 104 -4.95 17.17 3.14
CA ARG A 104 -5.33 18.58 3.22
C ARG A 104 -4.58 19.41 2.17
N GLN A 105 -5.26 20.38 1.56
CA GLN A 105 -4.69 21.24 0.52
C GLN A 105 -3.49 22.05 1.01
N ASP A 106 -3.54 22.54 2.25
CA ASP A 106 -2.46 23.30 2.89
C ASP A 106 -1.21 22.47 3.20
N ARG A 107 -1.27 21.14 3.01
CA ARG A 107 -0.16 20.20 3.25
C ARG A 107 0.42 19.61 1.97
N ILE A 108 -0.04 20.05 0.80
CA ILE A 108 0.45 19.53 -0.49
C ILE A 108 1.96 19.72 -0.64
N ASP A 109 2.49 20.89 -0.27
CA ASP A 109 3.93 21.17 -0.42
C ASP A 109 4.78 20.32 0.51
N GLU A 110 4.38 20.19 1.77
CA GLU A 110 5.04 19.31 2.74
C GLU A 110 5.01 17.84 2.28
N PHE A 111 3.85 17.40 1.79
CA PHE A 111 3.67 16.06 1.25
C PHE A 111 4.59 15.81 0.04
N ASN A 112 4.69 16.78 -0.88
CA ASN A 112 5.57 16.72 -2.04
C ASN A 112 7.04 16.65 -1.62
N THR A 113 7.49 17.54 -0.74
CA THR A 113 8.86 17.51 -0.20
C THR A 113 9.19 16.14 0.39
N ARG A 114 8.29 15.60 1.22
CA ARG A 114 8.52 14.30 1.84
C ARG A 114 8.54 13.15 0.83
N LEU A 115 7.73 13.22 -0.23
CA LEU A 115 7.80 12.26 -1.33
C LEU A 115 9.11 12.35 -2.12
N GLN A 116 9.65 13.55 -2.31
CA GLN A 116 10.95 13.74 -2.97
C GLN A 116 12.08 13.12 -2.14
N GLU A 117 12.08 13.33 -0.83
CA GLU A 117 13.06 12.71 0.07
C GLU A 117 12.99 11.17 0.01
N PHE A 118 11.78 10.59 -0.01
CA PHE A 118 11.63 9.14 -0.18
C PHE A 118 12.10 8.64 -1.54
N ARG A 119 11.93 9.44 -2.61
CA ARG A 119 12.44 9.11 -3.94
C ARG A 119 13.96 9.07 -3.95
N GLU A 120 14.62 10.11 -3.43
CA GLU A 120 16.08 10.19 -3.35
C GLU A 120 16.66 9.08 -2.47
N GLU A 121 16.03 8.79 -1.32
CA GLU A 121 16.45 7.71 -0.44
C GLU A 121 16.30 6.33 -1.10
N LEU A 122 15.24 6.14 -1.88
CA LEU A 122 15.02 4.91 -2.63
C LEU A 122 16.07 4.75 -3.74
N GLU A 123 16.35 5.80 -4.51
CA GLU A 123 17.38 5.80 -5.55
C GLU A 123 18.75 5.46 -4.96
N GLU A 124 19.10 6.05 -3.82
CA GLU A 124 20.36 5.74 -3.13
C GLU A 124 20.42 4.32 -2.58
N ALA A 125 19.30 3.78 -2.08
CA ALA A 125 19.25 2.39 -1.65
C ALA A 125 19.39 1.43 -2.84
N VAL A 126 18.84 1.77 -4.01
CA VAL A 126 18.96 0.97 -5.25
C VAL A 126 20.40 1.01 -5.78
N ARG A 127 21.06 2.19 -5.82
CA ARG A 127 22.47 2.28 -6.22
C ARG A 127 23.38 1.36 -5.39
N ARG A 128 23.14 1.27 -4.09
CA ARG A 128 23.87 0.37 -3.17
C ARG A 128 23.50 -1.10 -3.33
N LEU A 129 22.37 -1.42 -3.94
CA LEU A 129 21.99 -2.80 -4.28
C LEU A 129 22.68 -3.27 -5.56
N ASP A 130 22.93 -2.35 -6.50
CA ASP A 130 23.55 -2.64 -7.80
C ASP A 130 25.09 -2.67 -7.74
N ALA A 131 25.69 -2.14 -6.67
CA ALA A 131 27.14 -2.12 -6.41
C ALA A 131 27.64 -3.45 -5.84
#